data_AF-A0A954EBW0-F1
#
_entry.id   AF-A0A954EBW0-F1
#
_cell.length_a   1.000
_cell.length_b   1.000
_cell.length_c   1.000
_cell.angle_alpha   90.00
_cell.angle_beta   90.00
_cell.angle_gamma   90.00
#
_symmetry.space_group_name_H-M   'P 1'
#
loop_
_entity.id
_entity.type
_entity.pdbx_description
1 polymer ?
#
loop_
_entity_poly.entity_id
_entity_poly.type
_entity_poly.pdbx_seq_one_letter_code
_entity_poly.pdbx_strand_id
1 'polypeptide(L)'
;MPADTPAKDFWSVIVYSMKTKGFVKDADRVGLSSLELDKMKQNENGSVDVYFAPNAPEGMEHKWIPTGEDLLLLFRLYCPDKPLFQKTWTLEDVEKVP
;
A
#
# COMPACT_ATOMS: atom_id res chain seq x y z
N MET A 1 -4.32 4.90 3.24
CA MET A 1 -5.27 3.77 3.17
C MET A 1 -6.39 3.99 4.18
N PRO A 2 -7.63 4.19 3.72
CA PRO A 2 -8.77 4.47 4.60
C PRO A 2 -9.06 3.34 5.60
N ALA A 3 -9.49 3.70 6.81
CA ALA A 3 -9.85 2.74 7.86
C ALA A 3 -11.02 1.81 7.46
N ASP A 4 -11.89 2.31 6.58
CA ASP A 4 -13.08 1.62 6.07
C ASP A 4 -12.83 0.87 4.75
N THR A 5 -11.56 0.58 4.43
CA THR A 5 -11.19 -0.15 3.21
C THR A 5 -11.99 -1.46 3.12
N PRO A 6 -12.78 -1.68 2.05
CA PRO A 6 -13.80 -2.72 2.01
C PRO A 6 -13.21 -4.09 1.62
N ALA A 7 -12.31 -4.62 2.44
CA ALA A 7 -11.77 -5.97 2.33
C ALA A 7 -12.15 -6.79 3.56
N LYS A 8 -12.86 -7.90 3.36
CA LYS A 8 -13.26 -8.79 4.48
C LYS A 8 -12.10 -9.63 5.00
N ASP A 9 -11.20 -10.03 4.12
CA ASP A 9 -10.03 -10.81 4.52
C ASP A 9 -8.87 -9.85 4.82
N PHE A 10 -8.31 -9.21 3.79
CA PHE A 10 -7.25 -8.22 3.93
C PHE A 10 -7.08 -7.40 2.64
N TRP A 11 -6.30 -6.33 2.68
CA TRP A 11 -5.85 -5.62 1.49
C TRP A 11 -4.32 -5.69 1.35
N SER A 12 -3.81 -5.51 0.13
CA SER A 12 -2.36 -5.38 -0.12
C SER A 12 -2.07 -4.33 -1.17
N VAL A 13 -0.96 -3.63 -1.04
CA VAL A 13 -0.36 -2.84 -2.12
C VAL A 13 1.05 -3.36 -2.40
N ILE A 14 1.31 -3.67 -3.67
CA ILE A 14 2.59 -4.24 -4.11
C ILE A 14 3.16 -3.42 -5.26
N VAL A 15 4.47 -3.20 -5.22
CA VAL A 15 5.27 -2.56 -6.27
C VAL A 15 5.77 -3.62 -7.25
N TYR A 16 5.49 -3.40 -8.52
CA TYR A 16 6.01 -4.19 -9.64
C TYR A 16 6.95 -3.37 -10.50
N SER A 17 8.02 -4.01 -10.97
CA SER A 17 8.96 -3.39 -11.91
C SER A 17 8.30 -3.22 -13.28
N MET A 18 8.31 -2.01 -13.84
CA MET A 18 7.82 -1.82 -15.21
C MET A 18 8.78 -2.39 -16.26
N LYS A 19 10.03 -2.69 -15.91
CA LYS A 19 11.01 -3.29 -16.82
C LYS A 19 10.76 -4.79 -16.99
N THR A 20 10.58 -5.51 -15.89
CA THR A 20 10.45 -6.98 -15.90
C THR A 20 9.01 -7.46 -15.82
N LYS A 21 8.06 -6.59 -15.44
CA LYS A 21 6.67 -6.92 -15.07
C LYS A 21 6.56 -7.91 -13.90
N GLY A 22 7.66 -8.13 -13.18
CA GLY A 22 7.71 -8.94 -11.97
C GLY A 22 7.97 -8.08 -10.74
N PHE A 23 8.37 -8.74 -9.65
CA PHE A 23 8.84 -8.03 -8.47
C PHE A 23 10.10 -7.23 -8.74
N VAL A 24 10.25 -6.12 -8.01
CA VAL A 24 11.47 -5.31 -8.03
C VAL A 24 12.61 -6.19 -7.52
N LYS A 25 13.69 -6.25 -8.31
CA LYS A 25 14.84 -7.10 -8.00
C LYS A 25 15.61 -6.52 -6.81
N ASP A 26 16.11 -7.38 -5.94
CA ASP A 26 16.96 -7.03 -4.79
C ASP A 26 16.28 -6.08 -3.78
N ALA A 27 14.95 -5.97 -3.82
CA ALA A 27 14.18 -5.18 -2.87
C ALA A 27 13.95 -5.97 -1.57
N ASP A 28 14.26 -5.36 -0.42
CA ASP A 28 14.07 -5.97 0.91
C ASP A 28 12.60 -6.31 1.21
N ARG A 29 11.67 -5.61 0.57
CA ARG A 29 10.24 -5.88 0.56
C ARG A 29 9.62 -5.33 -0.73
N VAL A 30 8.52 -5.91 -1.17
CA VAL A 30 7.85 -5.52 -2.44
C VAL A 30 6.48 -4.92 -2.21
N GLY A 31 5.96 -4.94 -0.99
CA GLY A 31 4.61 -4.50 -0.69
C GLY A 31 4.31 -4.53 0.79
N LEU A 32 3.11 -4.08 1.13
CA LEU A 32 2.56 -4.07 2.48
C LEU A 32 1.10 -4.54 2.44
N SER A 33 0.66 -5.14 3.53
CA SER A 33 -0.71 -5.66 3.66
C SER A 33 -1.36 -5.31 4.99
N SER A 34 -2.69 -5.37 5.03
CA SER A 34 -3.42 -5.15 6.28
C SER A 34 -3.22 -6.25 7.32
N LEU A 35 -2.54 -7.35 6.96
CA LEU A 35 -2.13 -8.39 7.91
C LEU A 35 -1.00 -7.93 8.83
N GLU A 36 -0.37 -6.79 8.53
CA GLU A 36 0.75 -6.22 9.26
C GLU A 36 0.36 -4.89 9.95
N LEU A 37 -0.95 -4.60 10.08
CA LEU A 37 -1.47 -3.36 10.68
C LEU A 37 -1.03 -3.14 12.13
N ASP A 38 -0.71 -4.19 12.86
CA ASP A 38 -0.18 -4.13 14.23
C ASP A 38 1.25 -3.54 14.26
N LYS A 39 1.99 -3.73 13.18
CA LYS A 39 3.35 -3.19 13.00
C LYS A 39 3.34 -1.84 12.31
N MET A 40 2.27 -1.54 11.57
CA MET A 40 2.06 -0.22 10.96
C MET A 40 1.50 0.75 12.00
N LYS A 41 2.19 1.84 12.29
CA LYS A 41 1.64 2.88 13.16
C LYS A 41 0.45 3.54 12.47
N GLN A 42 -0.75 3.19 12.94
CA GLN A 42 -2.01 3.72 12.44
C GLN A 42 -2.17 5.19 12.85
N ASN A 43 -2.91 5.93 12.04
CA ASN A 43 -3.33 7.29 12.32
C ASN A 43 -4.49 7.28 13.33
N GLU A 44 -4.77 8.42 13.96
CA GLU A 44 -5.82 8.52 15.00
C GLU A 44 -7.23 8.13 14.48
N ASN A 45 -7.48 8.33 13.19
CA ASN A 45 -8.72 7.94 12.52
C ASN A 45 -8.76 6.46 12.08
N GLY A 46 -7.75 5.66 12.43
CA GLY A 46 -7.62 4.25 12.04
C GLY A 46 -7.11 4.01 10.61
N SER A 47 -6.81 5.07 9.85
CA SER A 47 -6.17 4.94 8.54
C SER A 47 -4.69 4.59 8.67
N VAL A 48 -4.08 4.12 7.58
CA VAL A 48 -2.64 3.89 7.50
C VAL A 48 -2.07 4.55 6.26
N ASP A 49 -1.02 5.34 6.43
CA ASP A 49 -0.24 5.87 5.32
C ASP A 49 0.74 4.82 4.82
N VAL A 50 0.92 4.71 3.51
CA VAL A 50 1.93 3.85 2.90
C VAL A 50 2.85 4.72 2.06
N TYR A 51 4.15 4.67 2.36
CA TYR A 51 5.15 5.47 1.68
C TYR A 51 5.89 4.67 0.62
N PHE A 52 6.24 5.33 -0.48
CA PHE A 52 7.00 4.76 -1.59
C PHE A 52 8.21 5.66 -1.84
N ALA A 53 9.42 5.15 -1.63
CA ALA A 53 10.66 5.93 -1.80
C ALA A 53 11.86 4.98 -1.95
N PRO A 54 13.02 5.44 -2.45
CA PRO A 54 14.22 4.59 -2.51
C PRO A 54 14.84 4.28 -1.16
N ASN A 55 14.67 5.16 -0.18
CA ASN A 55 15.06 4.92 1.20
C ASN A 55 13.85 5.18 2.10
N ALA A 56 13.82 4.53 3.27
CA ALA A 56 12.77 4.76 4.25
C ALA A 56 12.81 6.22 4.73
N PRO A 57 11.67 6.95 4.68
CA PRO A 57 11.56 8.22 5.37
C PRO A 57 11.73 8.04 6.88
N GLU A 58 12.34 9.02 7.54
CA GLU A 58 12.63 8.97 8.98
C GLU A 58 11.36 8.69 9.81
N GLY A 59 11.39 7.61 10.59
CA GLY A 59 10.27 7.21 11.45
C GLY A 59 9.12 6.52 10.73
N MET A 60 9.23 6.25 9.42
CA MET A 60 8.22 5.60 8.58
C MET A 60 8.64 4.21 8.08
N GLU A 61 9.72 3.65 8.63
CA GLU A 61 10.36 2.38 8.20
C GLU A 61 9.37 1.19 8.20
N HIS A 62 8.38 1.25 9.08
CA HIS A 62 7.36 0.22 9.26
C HIS A 62 6.18 0.32 8.29
N LYS A 63 6.05 1.43 7.55
CA LYS A 63 4.95 1.69 6.60
C LYS A 63 5.45 2.20 5.25
N TRP A 64 6.64 1.77 4.86
CA TRP A 64 7.32 2.14 3.62
C TRP A 64 7.61 0.91 2.74
N ILE A 65 7.61 1.10 1.43
CA ILE A 65 8.02 0.13 0.41
C ILE A 65 9.14 0.75 -0.46
N PRO A 66 10.28 0.06 -0.65
CA PRO A 66 11.37 0.53 -1.50
C PRO A 66 10.96 0.64 -2.95
N THR A 67 11.32 1.77 -3.55
CA THR A 67 11.17 2.08 -4.98
C THR A 67 12.48 2.63 -5.54
N GLY A 68 12.55 3.01 -6.82
CA GLY A 68 13.81 3.50 -7.42
C GLY A 68 13.92 3.29 -8.93
N GLU A 69 12.91 2.64 -9.52
CA GLU A 69 12.73 2.55 -10.96
C GLU A 69 11.26 2.78 -11.31
N ASP A 70 10.97 2.93 -12.62
CA ASP A 70 9.61 2.96 -13.12
C ASP A 70 8.84 1.73 -12.65
N LEU A 71 7.66 1.98 -12.10
CA LEU A 71 6.92 0.99 -11.34
C LEU A 71 5.43 1.01 -11.65
N LEU A 72 4.79 -0.11 -11.35
CA LEU A 72 3.35 -0.26 -11.29
C LEU A 72 2.97 -0.60 -9.85
N LEU A 73 2.09 0.21 -9.25
CA LEU A 73 1.45 -0.13 -8.00
C LEU A 73 0.21 -0.95 -8.29
N LEU A 74 0.12 -2.11 -7.64
CA LEU A 74 -1.07 -2.95 -7.72
C LEU A 74 -1.68 -3.08 -6.33
N PHE A 75 -2.80 -2.40 -6.15
CA PHE A 75 -3.65 -2.54 -4.98
C PHE A 75 -4.63 -3.70 -5.17
N ARG A 76 -4.81 -4.51 -4.14
CA ARG A 76 -5.73 -5.65 -4.13
C ARG A 76 -6.56 -5.67 -2.86
N LEU A 77 -7.84 -5.97 -3.06
CA LEU A 77 -8.79 -6.29 -2.00
C LEU A 77 -9.05 -7.79 -2.04
N TYR A 78 -8.87 -8.46 -0.91
CA TYR A 78 -9.16 -9.89 -0.75
C TYR A 78 -10.52 -10.02 -0.07
N CYS A 79 -11.43 -10.72 -0.74
CA CYS A 79 -12.86 -10.78 -0.40
C CYS A 79 -13.48 -9.36 -0.27
N PRO A 80 -13.54 -8.59 -1.38
CA PRO A 80 -14.06 -7.22 -1.35
C PRO A 80 -15.54 -7.17 -0.94
N ASP A 81 -15.93 -6.12 -0.21
CA ASP A 81 -17.30 -5.93 0.25
C ASP A 81 -18.12 -4.98 -0.63
N LYS A 82 -19.42 -4.85 -0.34
CA LYS A 82 -20.41 -4.05 -1.08
C LYS A 82 -19.95 -2.63 -1.45
N PRO A 83 -19.27 -1.85 -0.58
CA PRO A 83 -18.91 -0.47 -0.91
C PRO A 83 -18.06 -0.31 -2.18
N LEU A 84 -17.18 -1.29 -2.47
CA LEU A 84 -16.40 -1.31 -3.70
C LEU A 84 -17.32 -1.43 -4.92
N PHE A 85 -18.23 -2.41 -4.92
CA PHE A 85 -19.11 -2.71 -6.05
C PHE A 85 -20.19 -1.65 -6.25
N GLN A 86 -20.64 -1.02 -5.16
CA GLN A 86 -21.60 0.08 -5.17
C GLN A 86 -20.95 1.43 -5.49
N LYS A 87 -19.61 1.49 -5.60
CA LYS A 87 -18.84 2.72 -5.86
C LYS A 87 -19.06 3.80 -4.81
N THR A 88 -19.34 3.40 -3.57
CA THR A 88 -19.47 4.32 -2.42
C THR A 88 -18.15 4.47 -1.67
N TRP A 89 -17.16 3.65 -2.00
CA TRP A 89 -15.79 3.74 -1.52
C TRP A 89 -14.83 3.91 -2.69
N THR A 90 -13.81 4.75 -2.51
CA THR A 90 -12.75 5.00 -3.49
C THR A 90 -11.40 5.03 -2.78
N LEU A 91 -10.37 4.49 -3.44
CA LEU A 91 -9.00 4.69 -3.02
C LEU A 91 -8.51 6.04 -3.55
N GLU A 92 -7.87 6.82 -2.69
CA GLU A 92 -7.22 8.08 -3.08
C GLU A 92 -6.01 7.80 -3.98
N ASP A 93 -5.70 8.76 -4.86
CA ASP A 93 -4.49 8.71 -5.68
C ASP A 93 -3.24 8.80 -4.81
N VAL A 94 -2.11 8.34 -5.36
CA VAL A 94 -0.82 8.52 -4.70
C VAL A 94 -0.40 9.99 -4.76
N GLU A 95 -0.09 10.54 -3.59
CA GLU A 95 0.38 11.92 -3.48
C GLU A 95 1.91 12.00 -3.42
N LYS A 96 2.45 13.08 -4.00
CA LYS A 96 3.88 13.38 -3.87
C LYS A 96 4.11 14.07 -2.53
N VAL A 97 4.90 13.42 -1.68
CA VAL A 97 5.37 14.03 -0.42
C VAL A 97 6.44 15.08 -0.74
N PRO A 98 6.34 16.30 -0.20
CA PRO A 98 7.28 17.40 -0.46
C PRO A 98 8.67 17.18 0.11
#